data_AF-A0A9P7BUE2-F1
#
_entry.id   AF-A0A9P7BUE2-F1
#
_cell.length_a   1.000
_cell.length_b   1.000
_cell.length_c   1.000
_cell.angle_alpha   90.00
_cell.angle_beta   90.00
_cell.angle_gamma   90.00
#
_symmetry.space_group_name_H-M   'P 1'
#
loop_
_entity.id
_entity.type
_entity.pdbx_description
1 polymer ?
#
loop_
_entity_poly.entity_id
_entity_poly.type
_entity_poly.pdbx_seq_one_letter_code
_entity_poly.pdbx_strand_id
1 'polypeptide(L)'
;MLSFNSNSQITNISHNNWKASISSPMHHIPRNVWYRLLHKKLSTRANLHRIIPAKVDDDYCQLRKLPETEQHMLFTCIQKQDLWNAAFKKYLSNPKDPSCSSIFEDLSTLRLSKYYILHYHDKFTIYDFFATVIRFIWKAH
;
A
#
# COMPACT_ATOMS: atom_id res chain seq x y z
N MET A 1 -16.88 19.70 -16.84
CA MET A 1 -16.75 19.82 -15.37
C MET A 1 -16.46 18.44 -14.80
N LEU A 2 -15.21 18.15 -14.42
CA LEU A 2 -14.90 16.92 -13.69
C LEU A 2 -15.25 17.17 -12.22
N SER A 3 -16.45 16.76 -11.80
CA SER A 3 -16.79 16.71 -10.39
C SER A 3 -15.94 15.62 -9.75
N PHE A 4 -14.88 16.03 -9.05
CA PHE A 4 -14.21 15.15 -8.11
C PHE A 4 -15.18 14.93 -6.95
N ASN A 5 -16.03 13.91 -7.08
CA ASN A 5 -16.81 13.41 -5.96
C ASN A 5 -15.83 12.74 -5.00
N SER A 6 -15.21 13.53 -4.13
CA SER A 6 -14.34 13.10 -3.05
C SER A 6 -15.18 12.47 -1.93
N ASN A 7 -15.84 11.36 -2.23
CA ASN A 7 -16.14 10.34 -1.24
C ASN A 7 -14.87 9.55 -0.93
N SER A 8 -13.77 10.28 -0.67
CA SER A 8 -12.72 9.74 0.20
C SER A 8 -13.40 9.57 1.55
N GLN A 9 -13.89 8.36 1.82
CA GLN A 9 -13.87 7.89 3.19
C GLN A 9 -12.44 8.11 3.64
N ILE A 10 -12.22 9.22 4.35
CA ILE A 10 -10.97 9.52 5.01
C ILE A 10 -10.77 8.31 5.90
N THR A 11 -9.84 7.44 5.50
CA THR A 11 -9.32 6.40 6.36
C THR A 11 -9.12 7.05 7.73
N ASN A 12 -9.69 6.47 8.78
CA ASN A 12 -9.77 7.08 10.10
C ASN A 12 -8.38 7.11 10.75
N ILE A 13 -7.50 7.92 10.18
CA ILE A 13 -6.09 8.08 10.53
C ILE A 13 -6.05 9.12 11.64
N SER A 14 -5.47 8.76 12.77
CA SER A 14 -5.27 9.72 13.85
C SER A 14 -4.29 10.82 13.44
N HIS A 15 -4.48 12.01 13.99
CA HIS A 15 -3.55 13.13 13.79
C HIS A 15 -2.09 12.74 14.06
N ASN A 16 -1.85 11.93 15.10
CA ASN A 16 -0.51 11.48 15.47
C ASN A 16 0.10 10.55 14.42
N ASN A 17 -0.67 9.61 13.87
CA ASN A 17 -0.18 8.71 12.82
C ASN A 17 0.12 9.47 11.53
N TRP A 18 -0.75 10.41 11.16
CA TRP A 18 -0.52 11.28 10.00
C TRP A 18 0.76 12.11 10.18
N LYS A 19 0.90 12.77 11.34
CA LYS A 19 2.10 13.55 11.67
C LYS A 19 3.37 12.68 11.62
N ALA A 20 3.35 11.48 12.19
CA ALA A 20 4.48 10.55 12.15
C ALA A 20 4.87 10.15 10.72
N SER A 21 3.88 9.87 9.86
CA SER A 21 4.12 9.55 8.45
C SER A 21 4.72 10.72 7.67
N ILE A 22 4.22 11.94 7.89
CA ILE A 22 4.75 13.14 7.21
C ILE A 22 6.16 13.49 7.72
N SER A 23 6.42 13.35 9.02
CA SER A 23 7.73 13.64 9.61
C SER A 23 8.79 12.56 9.37
N SER A 24 8.41 11.36 8.89
CA SER A 24 9.39 10.32 8.52
C SER A 24 10.36 10.84 7.44
N PRO A 25 11.65 10.46 7.46
CA PRO A 25 12.63 10.84 6.43
C PRO A 25 12.42 10.13 5.07
N MET A 26 11.32 9.40 4.89
CA MET A 26 11.00 8.65 3.68
C MET A 26 11.09 9.48 2.39
N HIS A 27 11.76 8.90 1.39
CA HIS A 27 11.92 9.46 0.05
C HIS A 27 10.57 9.80 -0.61
N HIS A 28 10.53 10.90 -1.38
CA HIS A 28 9.28 11.44 -1.94
C HIS A 28 8.57 10.48 -2.93
N ILE A 29 9.33 9.71 -3.71
CA ILE A 29 8.76 8.75 -4.68
C ILE A 29 7.91 7.66 -4.01
N PRO A 30 8.45 6.83 -3.08
CA PRO A 30 7.64 5.82 -2.40
C PRO A 30 6.53 6.46 -1.53
N ARG A 31 6.77 7.65 -0.96
CA ARG A 31 5.72 8.42 -0.25
C ARG A 31 4.53 8.74 -1.14
N ASN A 32 4.75 9.14 -2.39
CA ASN A 32 3.66 9.47 -3.32
C ASN A 32 2.79 8.25 -3.64
N VAL A 33 3.39 7.05 -3.74
CA VAL A 33 2.62 5.80 -3.91
C VAL A 33 1.74 5.54 -2.69
N TRP A 34 2.30 5.67 -1.48
CA TRP A 34 1.51 5.53 -0.25
C TRP A 34 0.42 6.59 -0.14
N TYR A 35 0.72 7.84 -0.47
CA TYR A 35 -0.27 8.92 -0.47
C TYR A 35 -1.44 8.59 -1.40
N ARG A 36 -1.17 8.08 -2.61
CA ARG A 36 -2.21 7.61 -3.53
C ARG A 36 -3.02 6.44 -2.96
N LEU A 37 -2.39 5.52 -2.22
CA LEU A 37 -3.10 4.46 -1.49
C LEU A 37 -4.10 5.05 -0.49
N LEU A 38 -3.66 5.97 0.38
CA LEU A 38 -4.50 6.57 1.43
C LEU A 38 -5.71 7.33 0.84
N HIS A 39 -5.55 7.90 -0.36
CA HIS A 39 -6.61 8.64 -1.04
C HIS A 39 -7.44 7.79 -2.04
N LYS A 40 -7.22 6.46 -2.11
CA LYS A 40 -7.88 5.58 -3.09
C LYS A 40 -7.68 6.04 -4.54
N LYS A 41 -6.45 6.44 -4.86
CA LYS A 41 -6.00 6.97 -6.17
C LYS A 41 -4.87 6.15 -6.77
N LEU A 42 -4.64 4.92 -6.30
CA LEU A 42 -3.71 4.02 -6.98
C LEU A 42 -4.23 3.67 -8.37
N SER A 43 -3.31 3.44 -9.29
CA SER A 43 -3.59 3.06 -10.67
C SER A 43 -3.94 1.56 -10.77
N THR A 44 -4.85 1.07 -9.92
CA THR A 44 -5.37 -0.29 -10.02
C THR A 44 -6.22 -0.42 -11.28
N ARG A 45 -6.39 -1.62 -11.82
CA ARG A 45 -7.31 -1.82 -12.96
C ARG A 45 -8.73 -1.36 -12.65
N ALA A 46 -9.25 -1.60 -11.44
CA ALA A 46 -10.57 -1.09 -11.06
C ALA A 46 -10.66 0.44 -11.12
N ASN A 47 -9.62 1.16 -10.66
CA ASN A 47 -9.61 2.61 -10.72
C ASN A 47 -9.38 3.13 -12.15
N LEU A 48 -8.54 2.46 -12.93
CA LEU A 48 -8.24 2.85 -14.31
C LEU A 48 -9.44 2.59 -15.24
N HIS A 49 -10.08 1.42 -15.17
CA HIS A 49 -11.29 1.11 -15.93
C HIS A 49 -12.39 2.15 -15.65
N ARG A 50 -12.54 2.57 -14.39
CA ARG A 50 -13.49 3.62 -13.99
C ARG A 50 -13.17 5.00 -14.59
N ILE A 51 -11.90 5.35 -14.79
CA ILE A 51 -11.46 6.68 -15.27
C ILE A 51 -11.34 6.72 -16.80
N ILE A 52 -10.83 5.66 -17.41
CA ILE A 52 -10.53 5.54 -18.85
C ILE A 52 -11.00 4.17 -19.39
N PRO A 53 -12.31 3.88 -19.39
CA PRO A 53 -12.84 2.58 -19.81
C PRO A 53 -12.51 2.23 -21.26
N ALA A 54 -12.28 3.24 -22.12
CA ALA A 54 -11.89 3.03 -23.51
C ALA A 54 -10.45 2.49 -23.69
N LYS A 55 -9.61 2.50 -22.65
CA LYS A 55 -8.22 2.02 -22.68
C LYS A 55 -7.97 0.81 -21.78
N VAL A 56 -8.87 0.55 -20.84
CA VAL A 56 -8.76 -0.55 -19.88
C VAL A 56 -10.09 -1.28 -19.93
N ASP A 57 -10.07 -2.47 -20.51
CA ASP A 57 -11.29 -3.19 -20.91
C ASP A 57 -12.17 -3.62 -19.72
N ASP A 58 -11.55 -3.95 -18.58
CA ASP A 58 -12.23 -4.42 -17.38
C ASP A 58 -11.49 -4.03 -16.10
N ASP A 59 -12.13 -4.28 -14.95
CA ASP A 59 -11.58 -4.03 -13.62
C ASP A 59 -10.84 -5.24 -13.02
N TYR A 60 -10.70 -6.35 -13.74
CA TYR A 60 -10.15 -7.61 -13.23
C TYR A 60 -8.63 -7.62 -13.22
N CYS A 61 -8.02 -8.28 -12.24
CA CYS A 61 -6.59 -8.55 -12.27
C CYS A 61 -6.22 -9.45 -13.46
N GLN A 62 -5.10 -9.20 -14.11
CA GLN A 62 -4.66 -10.03 -15.24
C GLN A 62 -4.23 -11.44 -14.82
N LEU A 63 -3.83 -11.62 -13.55
CA LEU A 63 -3.38 -12.90 -12.99
C LEU A 63 -4.52 -13.71 -12.35
N ARG A 64 -5.59 -13.03 -11.94
CA ARG A 64 -6.72 -13.61 -11.22
C ARG A 64 -7.99 -12.94 -11.75
N LYS A 65 -9.01 -13.69 -12.13
CA LYS A 65 -10.32 -13.16 -12.56
C LYS A 65 -11.14 -12.58 -11.38
N LEU A 66 -10.52 -11.73 -10.57
CA LEU A 66 -11.08 -11.00 -9.44
C LEU A 66 -10.85 -9.51 -9.65
N PRO A 67 -11.78 -8.63 -9.23
CA PRO A 67 -11.59 -7.19 -9.33
C PRO A 67 -10.30 -6.74 -8.64
N GLU A 68 -9.49 -5.96 -9.35
CA GLU A 68 -8.21 -5.47 -8.85
C GLU A 68 -8.40 -4.18 -8.05
N THR A 69 -8.65 -4.37 -6.76
CA THR A 69 -8.66 -3.29 -5.76
C THR A 69 -7.23 -2.92 -5.33
N GLU A 70 -7.06 -1.87 -4.54
CA GLU A 70 -5.75 -1.46 -3.98
C GLU A 70 -5.14 -2.58 -3.12
N GLN A 71 -5.99 -3.25 -2.33
CA GLN A 71 -5.59 -4.41 -1.54
C GLN A 71 -5.16 -5.57 -2.43
N HIS A 72 -5.86 -5.81 -3.54
CA HIS A 72 -5.48 -6.88 -4.46
C HIS A 72 -4.18 -6.59 -5.20
N MET A 73 -4.07 -5.38 -5.75
CA MET A 73 -2.89 -4.90 -6.47
C MET A 73 -1.62 -4.98 -5.61
N LEU A 74 -1.70 -4.53 -4.35
CA LEU A 74 -0.53 -4.42 -3.48
C LEU A 74 -0.27 -5.65 -2.61
N PHE A 75 -1.29 -6.40 -2.19
CA PHE A 75 -1.16 -7.40 -1.12
C PHE A 75 -1.71 -8.77 -1.48
N THR A 76 -2.97 -8.89 -1.89
CA THR A 76 -3.66 -10.19 -1.93
C THR A 76 -3.57 -10.94 -3.26
N CYS A 77 -3.00 -10.33 -4.30
CA CYS A 77 -2.62 -11.08 -5.51
C CYS A 77 -1.51 -12.09 -5.18
N ILE A 78 -1.60 -13.32 -5.69
CA ILE A 78 -0.75 -14.45 -5.29
C ILE A 78 0.76 -14.15 -5.39
N GLN A 79 1.21 -13.57 -6.49
CA GLN A 79 2.62 -13.19 -6.66
C GLN A 79 3.08 -12.12 -5.66
N LYS A 80 2.16 -11.28 -5.18
CA LYS A 80 2.44 -10.22 -4.22
C LYS A 80 2.43 -10.76 -2.79
N GLN A 81 1.57 -11.73 -2.49
CA GLN A 81 1.57 -12.45 -1.22
C GLN A 81 2.92 -13.14 -0.96
N ASP A 82 3.47 -13.83 -1.95
CA ASP A 82 4.76 -14.51 -1.82
C ASP A 82 5.89 -13.53 -1.50
N LEU A 83 5.90 -12.37 -2.16
CA LEU A 83 6.86 -11.29 -1.88
C LEU A 83 6.71 -10.76 -0.46
N TRP A 84 5.48 -10.49 -0.01
CA TRP A 84 5.24 -10.03 1.36
C TRP A 84 5.68 -11.07 2.36
N ASN A 85 5.28 -12.33 2.22
CA ASN A 85 5.68 -13.42 3.10
C ASN A 85 7.21 -13.52 3.22
N ALA A 86 7.92 -13.44 2.09
CA ALA A 86 9.38 -13.43 2.08
C ALA A 86 9.96 -12.19 2.78
N ALA A 87 9.41 -11.00 2.52
CA ALA A 87 9.86 -9.76 3.14
C ALA A 87 9.63 -9.73 4.66
N PHE A 88 8.47 -10.18 5.14
CA PHE A 88 8.16 -10.28 6.57
C PHE A 88 9.11 -11.24 7.27
N LYS A 89 9.22 -12.47 6.75
CA LYS A 89 10.09 -13.50 7.34
C LYS A 89 11.55 -13.06 7.41
N LYS A 90 12.01 -12.28 6.43
CA LYS A 90 13.40 -11.84 6.34
C LYS A 90 13.70 -10.59 7.16
N TYR A 91 12.79 -9.63 7.20
CA TYR A 91 13.08 -8.28 7.68
C TYR A 91 12.29 -7.84 8.90
N LEU A 92 11.22 -8.53 9.31
CA LEU A 92 10.38 -8.10 10.42
C LEU A 92 10.36 -9.15 11.55
N SER A 93 10.55 -8.71 12.79
CA SER A 93 10.51 -9.58 13.98
C SER A 93 9.13 -9.62 14.64
N ASN A 94 8.30 -8.62 14.36
CA ASN A 94 6.92 -8.53 14.84
C ASN A 94 6.05 -7.82 13.80
N PRO A 95 4.79 -8.25 13.64
CA PRO A 95 4.25 -9.56 14.03
C PRO A 95 4.95 -10.70 13.26
N LYS A 96 4.95 -11.92 13.83
CA LYS A 96 5.65 -13.08 13.22
C LYS A 96 5.03 -13.52 11.89
N ASP A 97 3.71 -13.57 11.83
CA ASP A 97 2.96 -14.03 10.65
C ASP A 97 1.72 -13.16 10.38
N PRO A 98 1.88 -11.88 10.02
CA PRO A 98 0.76 -11.02 9.70
C PRO A 98 0.05 -11.47 8.41
N SER A 99 -1.28 -11.46 8.41
CA SER A 99 -2.03 -11.64 7.17
C SER A 99 -1.92 -10.40 6.28
N CYS A 100 -1.87 -10.61 4.96
CA CYS A 100 -1.83 -9.52 3.97
C CYS A 100 -2.97 -8.49 4.15
N SER A 101 -4.15 -8.94 4.60
CA SER A 101 -5.29 -8.06 4.88
C SER A 101 -5.07 -7.16 6.08
N SER A 102 -4.51 -7.67 7.18
CA SER A 102 -4.24 -6.83 8.37
C SER A 102 -3.17 -5.79 8.06
N ILE A 103 -2.14 -6.18 7.30
CA ILE A 103 -1.10 -5.26 6.85
C ILE A 103 -1.69 -4.14 6.00
N PHE A 104 -2.55 -4.49 5.04
CA PHE A 104 -3.23 -3.49 4.22
C PHE A 104 -4.01 -2.49 5.06
N GLU A 105 -4.73 -2.96 6.09
CA GLU A 105 -5.43 -2.10 7.04
C GLU A 105 -4.48 -1.20 7.82
N ASP A 106 -3.36 -1.74 8.32
CA ASP A 106 -2.36 -0.98 9.08
C ASP A 106 -1.69 0.08 8.21
N LEU A 107 -1.38 -0.20 6.94
CA LEU A 107 -0.87 0.80 6.01
C LEU A 107 -1.91 1.86 5.66
N SER A 108 -3.17 1.45 5.49
CA SER A 108 -4.28 2.35 5.17
C SER A 108 -4.65 3.26 6.34
N THR A 109 -4.32 2.88 7.57
CA THR A 109 -4.60 3.63 8.81
C THR A 109 -3.33 4.20 9.47
N LEU A 110 -2.16 3.99 8.86
CA LEU A 110 -0.84 4.36 9.35
C LEU A 110 -0.54 3.83 10.78
N ARG A 111 -1.04 2.64 11.12
CA ARG A 111 -0.89 1.99 12.43
C ARG A 111 0.33 1.06 12.45
N LEU A 112 1.52 1.65 12.32
CA LEU A 112 2.75 0.88 12.11
C LEU A 112 3.60 0.64 13.35
N SER A 113 3.19 1.18 14.51
CA SER A 113 3.97 1.11 15.75
C SER A 113 4.24 -0.30 16.26
N LYS A 114 3.44 -1.29 15.82
CA LYS A 114 3.61 -2.70 16.17
C LYS A 114 4.70 -3.41 15.36
N TYR A 115 5.18 -2.84 14.27
CA TYR A 115 6.16 -3.51 13.42
C TYR A 115 7.59 -3.17 13.82
N TYR A 116 8.42 -4.19 13.92
CA TYR A 116 9.83 -4.05 14.29
C TYR A 116 10.73 -4.66 13.22
N ILE A 117 11.72 -3.90 12.76
CA ILE A 117 12.69 -4.33 11.74
C ILE A 117 13.81 -5.14 12.40
N LEU A 118 14.09 -6.32 11.84
CA LEU A 118 15.27 -7.12 12.16
C LEU A 118 16.52 -6.37 11.69
N HIS A 119 17.52 -6.23 12.56
CA HIS A 119 18.75 -5.48 12.29
C HIS A 119 18.50 -3.99 12.01
N TYR A 120 17.88 -3.32 12.98
CA TYR A 120 17.64 -1.88 12.95
C TYR A 120 18.91 -1.10 12.61
N HIS A 121 18.81 -0.20 11.64
CA HIS A 121 19.83 0.79 11.32
C HIS A 121 19.22 2.16 11.57
N ASP A 122 19.95 3.06 12.24
CA ASP A 122 19.44 4.37 12.72
C ASP A 122 18.83 5.28 11.65
N LYS A 123 18.99 4.95 10.37
CA LYS A 123 18.51 5.73 9.22
C LYS A 123 17.35 5.07 8.46
N PHE A 124 16.95 3.86 8.84
CA PHE A 124 15.93 3.08 8.13
C PHE A 124 14.73 2.80 9.03
N THR A 125 13.61 3.48 8.74
CA THR A 125 12.40 3.38 9.55
C THR A 125 11.43 2.34 8.98
N ILE A 126 10.43 1.97 9.79
CA ILE A 126 9.34 1.11 9.31
C ILE A 126 8.54 1.73 8.16
N TYR A 127 8.47 3.06 8.10
CA TYR A 127 7.87 3.76 6.98
C TYR A 127 8.71 3.56 5.71
N ASP A 128 10.04 3.64 5.80
CA ASP A 128 10.92 3.39 4.66
C ASP A 128 10.76 1.98 4.12
N PHE A 129 10.67 0.99 5.01
CA PHE A 129 10.42 -0.39 4.65
C PHE A 129 9.13 -0.53 3.83
N PHE A 130 7.98 -0.20 4.42
CA PHE A 130 6.69 -0.39 3.76
C PHE A 130 6.57 0.40 2.47
N ALA A 131 7.00 1.66 2.49
CA ALA A 131 6.90 2.52 1.32
C ALA A 131 7.78 2.02 0.17
N THR A 132 8.95 1.47 0.49
CA THR A 132 9.84 0.87 -0.50
C THR A 132 9.21 -0.37 -1.11
N VAL A 133 8.68 -1.28 -0.29
CA VAL A 133 8.03 -2.51 -0.80
C VAL A 133 6.81 -2.18 -1.66
N ILE A 134 5.88 -1.34 -1.19
CA ILE A 134 4.69 -0.98 -2.00
C ILE A 134 5.08 -0.27 -3.29
N ARG A 135 6.15 0.54 -3.29
CA ARG A 135 6.66 1.19 -4.51
C ARG A 135 7.18 0.17 -5.51
N PHE A 136 7.95 -0.82 -5.06
CA PHE A 136 8.46 -1.88 -5.96
C PHE A 136 7.33 -2.69 -6.56
N ILE A 137 6.33 -3.03 -5.75
CA ILE A 137 5.11 -3.72 -6.21
C ILE A 137 4.37 -2.86 -7.24
N TRP A 138 4.12 -1.58 -6.91
CA TRP A 138 3.41 -0.65 -7.78
C TRP A 138 4.14 -0.39 -9.11
N LYS A 139 5.48 -0.32 -9.09
CA LYS A 139 6.28 -0.09 -10.30
C LYS A 139 6.31 -1.32 -11.23
N ALA A 140 6.24 -2.52 -10.67
CA ALA A 140 6.29 -3.78 -11.42
C ALA A 140 4.92 -4.22 -11.95
N HIS A 141 3.85 -3.56 -11.50
CA HIS A 141 2.49 -3.73 -12.01
C HIS A 141 2.32 -2.88 -13.28
#